data_AF-W1Y8D2-F1
#
_entry.id   AF-W1Y8D2-F1
#
_cell.length_a   1.000
_cell.length_b   1.000
_cell.length_c   1.000
_cell.angle_alpha   90.00
_cell.angle_beta   90.00
_cell.angle_gamma   90.00
#
_symmetry.space_group_name_H-M   'P 1'
#
loop_
_entity.id
_entity.type
_entity.pdbx_description
1 polymer ?
#
loop_
_entity_poly.entity_id
_entity_poly.type
_entity_poly.pdbx_seq_one_letter_code
_entity_poly.pdbx_strand_id
1 'polypeptide(L)' 'NDKFKVDEIASLRVVLARINQKGILGDDKVRAAVISATDRKNYADVLLKGTFIPGSAPIPPSMDYGFKDLKDPNAY' A
#
# COMPACT_ATOMS: atom_id res chain seq x y z
N ASN A 1 28.34 -14.05 6.95
CA ASN A 1 27.23 -14.37 7.88
C ASN A 1 26.41 -15.47 7.20
N ASP A 2 27.06 -16.59 6.90
CA ASP A 2 26.66 -17.48 5.79
C ASP A 2 26.05 -18.79 6.31
N LYS A 3 25.60 -18.77 7.57
CA LYS A 3 25.09 -19.96 8.28
C LYS A 3 23.62 -20.25 7.99
N PHE A 4 22.90 -19.34 7.34
CA PHE A 4 21.47 -19.47 7.10
C PHE A 4 21.09 -18.98 5.70
N LYS A 5 20.18 -19.71 5.07
CA LYS A 5 19.51 -19.29 3.84
C LYS A 5 18.24 -18.53 4.21
N VAL A 6 18.09 -17.32 3.69
CA VAL A 6 16.85 -16.54 3.78
C VAL A 6 16.17 -16.62 2.42
N ASP A 7 14.92 -17.06 2.39
CA ASP A 7 14.11 -17.14 1.18
C ASP A 7 13.07 -16.01 1.19
N GLU A 8 12.99 -15.29 0.07
CA GLU A 8 12.03 -14.21 -0.16
C GLU A 8 11.14 -14.57 -1.35
N ILE A 9 9.84 -14.35 -1.19
CA ILE A 9 8.84 -14.62 -2.23
C ILE A 9 7.90 -13.43 -2.39
N ALA A 10 7.38 -13.24 -3.60
CA ALA A 10 6.34 -12.26 -3.84
C ALA A 10 5.07 -12.65 -3.06
N SER A 11 4.65 -11.79 -2.13
CA SER A 11 3.51 -12.07 -1.26
C SER A 11 2.17 -11.83 -1.96
N LEU A 12 1.12 -12.56 -1.55
CA LEU A 12 -0.27 -12.30 -1.92
C LEU A 12 -0.98 -11.32 -0.95
N ARG A 13 -0.25 -10.68 -0.05
CA ARG A 13 -0.82 -9.82 1.00
C ARG A 13 -0.75 -8.34 0.63
N VAL A 14 -1.71 -7.57 1.15
CA VAL A 14 -1.74 -6.10 1.08
C VAL A 14 -1.89 -5.52 2.48
N VAL A 15 -1.24 -4.37 2.72
CA VAL A 15 -1.40 -3.59 3.96
C VAL A 15 -2.38 -2.46 3.68
N LEU A 16 -3.47 -2.41 4.45
CA LEU A 16 -4.55 -1.43 4.24
C LEU A 16 -4.85 -0.67 5.53
N ALA A 17 -4.94 0.65 5.43
CA ALA A 17 -5.60 1.49 6.42
C ALA A 17 -7.08 1.62 6.05
N ARG A 18 -7.98 1.40 7.01
CA ARG A 18 -9.43 1.55 6.80
C ARG A 18 -9.90 2.90 7.35
N ILE A 19 -10.57 3.67 6.51
CA ILE A 19 -11.13 4.97 6.87
C ILE A 19 -12.63 4.82 7.09
N ASN A 20 -13.12 5.21 8.27
CA ASN A 20 -14.55 5.22 8.56
C ASN A 20 -15.22 6.37 7.81
N GLN A 21 -16.18 6.07 6.92
CA GLN A 21 -16.87 7.08 6.11
C GLN A 21 -18.04 7.76 6.83
N LYS A 22 -18.00 7.83 8.16
CA LYS A 22 -18.99 8.55 8.99
C LYS A 22 -18.37 9.83 9.54
N GLY A 23 -19.21 10.83 9.82
CA GLY A 23 -18.75 12.12 10.35
C GLY A 23 -17.92 12.90 9.32
N ILE A 24 -16.84 13.55 9.77
CA ILE A 24 -15.98 14.40 8.93
C ILE A 24 -15.37 13.63 7.75
N LEU A 25 -15.05 12.35 7.95
CA LEU A 25 -14.50 11.47 6.93
C LEU A 25 -15.58 10.90 5.99
N GLY A 26 -16.84 11.32 6.12
CA GLY A 26 -17.89 11.07 5.13
C GLY A 26 -17.67 11.83 3.82
N ASP A 27 -16.98 12.97 3.88
CA ASP A 27 -16.59 13.75 2.69
C ASP A 27 -15.47 13.05 1.91
N ASP A 28 -15.65 12.88 0.60
CA ASP A 28 -14.73 12.19 -0.28
C ASP A 28 -13.43 12.96 -0.53
N LYS A 29 -13.50 14.29 -0.62
CA LYS A 29 -12.33 15.17 -0.77
C LYS A 29 -11.47 15.17 0.48
N VAL A 30 -12.09 15.16 1.67
CA VAL A 30 -11.35 15.02 2.93
C VAL A 30 -10.61 13.68 2.97
N ARG A 31 -11.26 12.57 2.57
CA ARG A 31 -10.57 11.28 2.48
C ARG A 31 -9.45 11.28 1.45
N ALA A 32 -9.67 11.85 0.26
CA ALA A 32 -8.66 11.95 -0.79
C ALA A 32 -7.44 12.75 -0.31
N ALA A 33 -7.65 13.86 0.41
CA ALA A 33 -6.58 14.65 1.02
C ALA A 33 -5.80 13.83 2.06
N VAL A 34 -6.49 13.10 2.95
CA VAL A 34 -5.85 12.21 3.92
C VAL A 34 -5.02 11.12 3.22
N ILE A 35 -5.55 10.48 2.18
CA ILE A 35 -4.85 9.44 1.41
C ILE A 35 -3.63 10.02 0.69
N SER A 36 -3.74 11.21 0.11
CA SER A 36 -2.66 11.88 -0.62
C SER A 36 -1.54 12.35 0.32
N ALA A 37 -1.86 12.68 1.57
CA ALA A 37 -0.87 13.07 2.58
C ALA A 37 -0.03 11.89 3.12
N THR A 38 -0.30 10.65 2.68
CA THR A 38 0.44 9.47 3.16
C THR A 38 1.78 9.32 2.46
N ASP A 39 2.88 9.29 3.23
CA ASP A 39 4.20 8.94 2.71
C ASP A 39 4.39 7.41 2.67
N ARG A 40 3.83 6.81 1.62
CA ARG A 40 3.84 5.35 1.44
C ARG A 40 5.25 4.81 1.17
N LYS A 41 6.14 5.63 0.63
CA LYS A 41 7.53 5.25 0.34
C LYS A 41 8.33 5.10 1.62
N ASN A 42 8.31 6.11 2.50
CA ASN A 42 9.00 6.00 3.78
C ASN A 42 8.38 4.92 4.69
N TYR A 43 7.06 4.72 4.62
CA TYR A 43 6.42 3.60 5.32
C TYR A 43 6.99 2.24 4.88
N ALA A 44 7.11 2.02 3.57
CA ALA A 44 7.68 0.78 3.02
C ALA A 44 9.19 0.63 3.31
N ASP A 45 9.97 1.67 3.03
CA ASP A 45 11.43 1.60 3.05
C ASP A 45 11.99 1.64 4.48
N VAL A 46 11.45 2.53 5.34
CA VAL A 46 12.02 2.82 6.66
C VAL A 46 11.33 2.02 7.76
N LEU A 47 9.99 2.07 7.82
CA LEU A 47 9.24 1.38 8.87
C LEU A 47 9.24 -0.13 8.61
N LEU A 48 8.92 -0.55 7.38
CA LEU A 48 8.85 -1.96 6.99
C LEU A 48 10.19 -2.51 6.45
N LYS A 49 11.28 -1.75 6.60
CA LYS A 49 12.66 -2.18 6.30
C LYS A 49 12.87 -2.64 4.85
N GLY A 50 12.14 -2.05 3.90
CA GLY A 50 12.26 -2.38 2.47
C GLY A 50 11.72 -3.76 2.09
N THR A 51 10.99 -4.43 2.98
CA THR A 51 10.39 -5.76 2.71
C THR A 51 9.02 -5.67 2.02
N PHE A 52 8.53 -4.45 1.79
CA PHE A 52 7.27 -4.15 1.12
C PHE A 52 7.48 -3.12 0.02
N ILE A 53 6.55 -3.07 -0.93
CA ILE A 53 6.47 -2.00 -1.94
C ILE A 53 5.42 -0.96 -1.53
N PRO A 54 5.56 0.31 -1.96
CA PRO A 54 4.53 1.33 -1.75
C PRO A 54 3.18 0.87 -2.31
N GLY A 55 2.13 1.00 -1.49
CA GLY A 55 0.78 0.57 -1.87
C GLY A 55 0.15 1.48 -2.93
N SER A 56 -0.49 0.87 -3.93
CA SER A 56 -1.23 1.56 -5.00
C SER A 56 -2.64 0.99 -5.23
N ALA A 57 -2.76 -0.33 -5.26
CA ALA A 57 -4.01 -1.05 -5.50
C ALA A 57 -4.44 -1.87 -4.28
N PRO A 58 -5.74 -2.20 -4.13
CA PRO A 58 -6.24 -3.08 -3.07
C PRO A 58 -5.86 -4.57 -3.28
N ILE A 59 -5.05 -4.86 -4.29
CA ILE A 59 -4.60 -6.19 -4.67
C ILE A 59 -3.08 -6.19 -4.86
N PRO A 60 -2.36 -7.29 -4.61
CA PRO A 60 -0.92 -7.35 -4.82
C PRO A 60 -0.59 -7.59 -6.31
N PRO A 61 0.60 -7.15 -6.79
CA PRO A 61 1.02 -7.35 -8.19
C PRO A 61 1.30 -8.81 -8.54
N SER A 62 1.51 -9.66 -7.54
CA SER A 62 1.67 -11.11 -7.67
C SER A 62 0.35 -11.84 -7.96
N MET A 63 -0.79 -11.18 -7.80
CA MET A 63 -2.09 -11.74 -8.12
C MET A 63 -2.44 -11.43 -9.57
N ASP A 64 -2.76 -12.48 -10.33
CA ASP A 64 -3.17 -12.37 -11.73
C ASP A 64 -4.64 -11.91 -11.83
N TYR A 65 -4.87 -10.66 -11.41
CA TYR A 65 -6.19 -10.05 -11.32
C TYR A 65 -6.17 -8.55 -11.65
N GLY A 66 -5.46 -8.18 -12.72
CA GLY A 66 -5.54 -6.82 -13.28
C GLY A 66 -4.87 -5.73 -12.44
N PHE A 67 -3.80 -6.03 -11.68
CA PHE A 67 -3.06 -5.04 -10.89
C PHE A 67 -2.64 -3.81 -11.72
N LYS A 68 -2.22 -4.04 -12.97
CA LYS A 68 -1.76 -2.98 -13.89
C LYS A 68 -2.89 -2.11 -14.44
N ASP A 69 -4.13 -2.60 -14.38
CA ASP A 69 -5.30 -1.91 -14.91
C ASP A 69 -5.92 -0.96 -13.87
N LEU A 70 -5.55 -1.11 -12.59
CA LEU A 70 -6.01 -0.26 -11.50
C LEU A 70 -5.17 1.00 -11.39
N LYS A 71 -5.83 2.16 -11.48
CA LYS A 71 -5.20 3.47 -11.33
C LYS A 71 -5.54 4.05 -9.97
N ASP A 72 -4.52 4.46 -9.21
CA ASP A 72 -4.73 5.21 -7.97
C ASP A 72 -5.08 6.67 -8.31
N PRO A 73 -6.29 7.17 -7.97
CA PRO A 73 -6.65 8.55 -8.20
C PRO A 73 -5.93 9.55 -7.28
N ASN A 74 -5.18 9.08 -6.27
CA ASN A 74 -4.46 9.89 -5.29
C ASN A 74 -2.94 9.79 -5.42
N ALA A 75 -2.43 9.26 -6.53
CA ALA A 75 -1.00 9.25 -6.84
C ALA A 75 -0.57 10.65 -7.31
N TYR A 76 -0.23 11.52 -6.36
CA TYR A 76 0.35 12.86 -6.59
C TYR A 76 1.85 12.85 -6.31
#